data_AF-A0A371K437-F1
#
_entry.id   AF-A0A371K437-F1
#
_cell.length_a   1.000
_cell.length_b   1.000
_cell.length_c   1.000
_cell.angle_alpha   90.00
_cell.angle_beta   90.00
_cell.angle_gamma   90.00
#
_symmetry.space_group_name_H-M   'P 1'
#
loop_
_entity.id
_entity.type
_entity.pdbx_description
1 polymer ?
#
loop_
_entity_poly.entity_id
_entity_poly.type
_entity_poly.pdbx_seq_one_letter_code
_entity_poly.pdbx_strand_id
1 'polypeptide(L)'
;MPAPVAELSLALGRHACSLQAGASRIYAALGIGRYRFQERHGPNQSYDFYWEGGRDGAVCRVRGSDWDPALPQSRLHVELTGGAAAAQWMQTLQRYAAAQGWGVAEIADA
;
A
#
# COMPACT_ATOMS: atom_id res chain seq x y z
N MET A 1 -9.42 -13.36 17.44
CA MET A 1 -9.15 -13.63 16.02
C MET A 1 -8.38 -12.44 15.47
N PRO A 2 -7.28 -12.63 14.72
CA PRO A 2 -6.63 -11.51 14.04
C PRO A 2 -7.64 -10.82 13.12
N ALA A 3 -7.58 -9.49 13.01
CA ALA A 3 -8.46 -8.75 12.11
C ALA A 3 -8.19 -9.21 10.67
N PRO A 4 -9.22 -9.33 9.82
CA PRO A 4 -9.01 -9.67 8.42
C PRO A 4 -8.12 -8.62 7.77
N VAL A 5 -7.05 -9.11 7.13
CA VAL A 5 -6.12 -8.33 6.34
C VAL A 5 -6.56 -8.45 4.89
N ALA A 6 -6.66 -7.33 4.18
CA ALA A 6 -6.95 -7.31 2.76
C ALA A 6 -5.73 -6.76 2.02
N GLU A 7 -5.22 -7.51 1.05
CA GLU A 7 -3.98 -7.16 0.35
C GLU A 7 -4.18 -6.95 -1.16
N LEU A 8 -3.50 -5.94 -1.68
CA LEU A 8 -3.56 -5.53 -3.08
C LEU A 8 -2.16 -5.25 -3.62
N SER A 9 -1.86 -5.79 -4.79
CA SER A 9 -0.68 -5.44 -5.58
C SER A 9 -1.09 -4.52 -6.74
N LEU A 10 -0.46 -3.36 -6.83
CA LEU A 10 -0.65 -2.35 -7.87
C LEU A 10 0.59 -2.27 -8.77
N ALA A 11 0.45 -2.59 -10.05
CA ALA A 11 1.52 -2.48 -11.04
C ALA A 11 1.44 -1.12 -11.76
N LEU A 12 2.45 -0.27 -11.56
CA LEU A 12 2.44 1.11 -12.07
C LEU A 12 2.85 1.21 -13.55
N GLY A 13 3.53 0.20 -14.08
CA GLY A 13 4.04 0.20 -15.45
C GLY A 13 4.93 1.42 -15.72
N ARG A 14 4.60 2.20 -16.77
CA ARG A 14 5.32 3.45 -17.12
C ARG A 14 5.22 4.56 -16.06
N HIS A 15 4.38 4.38 -15.03
CA HIS A 15 4.19 5.35 -13.94
C HIS A 15 5.02 5.01 -12.69
N ALA A 16 6.06 4.17 -12.84
CA ALA A 16 7.01 3.86 -11.78
C ALA A 16 7.52 5.15 -11.10
N CYS A 17 7.55 5.14 -9.78
CA CYS A 17 7.89 6.31 -8.97
C CYS A 17 8.47 5.88 -7.62
N SER A 18 9.06 6.80 -6.86
CA SER A 18 9.56 6.47 -5.52
C SER A 18 8.44 5.94 -4.61
N LEU A 19 8.82 5.17 -3.59
CA LEU A 19 7.87 4.60 -2.64
C LEU A 19 7.02 5.71 -1.97
N GLN A 20 7.62 6.84 -1.63
CA GLN A 20 6.91 7.99 -1.06
C GLN A 20 5.87 8.57 -2.03
N ALA A 21 6.20 8.72 -3.32
CA ALA A 21 5.28 9.27 -4.31
C ALA A 21 4.10 8.31 -4.54
N GLY A 22 4.38 7.01 -4.61
CA GLY A 22 3.37 5.96 -4.69
C GLY A 22 2.43 5.96 -3.48
N ALA A 23 3.00 5.96 -2.27
CA ALA A 23 2.25 5.99 -1.02
C ALA A 23 1.39 7.26 -0.91
N SER A 24 1.93 8.43 -1.26
CA SER A 24 1.20 9.70 -1.25
C SER A 24 -0.04 9.65 -2.15
N ARG A 25 0.07 9.06 -3.34
CA ARG A 25 -1.07 8.89 -4.27
C ARG A 25 -2.15 7.97 -3.70
N ILE A 26 -1.73 6.86 -3.10
CA ILE A 26 -2.63 5.90 -2.44
C ILE A 26 -3.36 6.58 -1.27
N TYR A 27 -2.64 7.29 -0.40
CA TYR A 27 -3.25 7.98 0.74
C TYR A 27 -4.17 9.12 0.32
N ALA A 28 -3.85 9.85 -0.74
CA ALA A 28 -4.76 10.85 -1.32
C ALA A 28 -6.05 10.21 -1.83
N ALA A 29 -5.96 9.10 -2.58
CA ALA A 29 -7.13 8.35 -3.06
C ALA A 29 -7.98 7.80 -1.89
N LEU A 30 -7.33 7.42 -0.80
CA LEU A 30 -7.97 6.98 0.44
C LEU A 30 -8.34 8.12 1.38
N GLY A 31 -8.14 9.40 1.04
CA GLY A 31 -8.40 10.53 1.94
C GLY A 31 -7.71 10.43 3.31
N ILE A 32 -6.53 9.82 3.38
CA ILE A 32 -5.70 9.71 4.58
C ILE A 32 -4.77 10.93 4.62
N GLY A 33 -5.03 11.85 5.55
CA GLY A 33 -4.26 13.09 5.69
C GLY A 33 -3.00 12.99 6.54
N ARG A 34 -2.82 11.90 7.30
CA ARG A 34 -1.65 11.68 8.17
C ARG A 34 -1.08 10.28 7.93
N TYR A 35 0.18 10.24 7.58
CA TYR A 35 0.94 9.02 7.34
C TYR A 35 2.41 9.26 7.68
N ARG A 36 3.15 8.19 7.96
CA ARG A 36 4.59 8.26 8.28
C ARG A 36 5.35 7.13 7.62
N PHE A 37 6.62 7.38 7.35
CA PHE A 37 7.55 6.34 6.93
C PHE A 37 7.96 5.51 8.13
N GLN A 38 8.04 4.20 7.94
CA GLN A 38 8.42 3.21 8.95
C GLN A 38 9.54 2.37 8.36
N GLU A 39 10.60 2.24 9.15
CA GLU A 39 11.72 1.37 8.88
C GLU A 39 11.76 0.33 9.99
N ARG A 40 11.63 -0.95 9.62
CA ARG A 40 11.72 -2.07 10.55
C ARG A 40 12.93 -2.92 10.24
N HIS A 41 13.72 -3.17 11.27
CA HIS A 41 14.86 -4.08 11.20
C HIS A 41 14.48 -5.40 11.86
N GLY A 42 14.46 -6.48 11.07
CA GLY A 42 14.27 -7.83 11.61
C GLY A 42 15.57 -8.41 12.21
N PRO A 43 15.47 -9.47 13.05
CA PRO A 43 16.62 -10.13 13.65
C PRO A 43 17.64 -10.72 12.64
N ASN A 44 17.29 -10.82 11.35
CA ASN A 44 18.14 -11.29 10.26
C ASN A 44 18.58 -10.18 9.28
N GLN A 45 18.63 -8.91 9.70
CA GLN A 45 18.97 -7.76 8.84
C GLN A 45 18.02 -7.56 7.64
N SER A 46 16.84 -8.17 7.65
CA SER A 46 15.78 -7.84 6.69
C SER A 46 15.26 -6.45 7.02
N TYR A 47 15.48 -5.50 6.11
CA TYR A 47 14.88 -4.17 6.16
C TYR A 47 13.49 -4.25 5.55
N ASP A 48 12.46 -3.87 6.31
CA ASP A 48 11.11 -3.67 5.82
C ASP A 48 10.79 -2.17 5.86
N PHE A 49 10.70 -1.57 4.67
CA PHE A 49 10.40 -0.15 4.47
C PHE A 49 8.96 0.00 3.99
N TYR A 50 8.16 0.74 4.75
CA TYR A 50 6.79 1.00 4.36
C TYR A 50 6.31 2.36 4.84
N TRP A 51 5.31 2.90 4.15
CA TRP A 51 4.53 3.99 4.70
C TRP A 51 3.31 3.41 5.42
N GLU A 52 2.89 4.07 6.50
CA GLU A 52 1.71 3.69 7.27
C GLU A 52 0.84 4.92 7.51
N GLY A 53 -0.46 4.80 7.23
CA GLY A 53 -1.46 5.82 7.51
C GLY A 53 -2.79 5.18 7.88
N GLY A 54 -3.68 5.94 8.53
CA GLY A 54 -4.97 5.41 8.96
C GLY A 54 -6.02 6.49 9.15
N ARG A 55 -7.29 6.07 9.05
CA ARG A 55 -8.49 6.87 9.34
C ARG A 55 -9.65 5.90 9.62
N ASP A 56 -10.68 6.38 10.31
CA ASP A 56 -11.94 5.65 10.52
C ASP A 56 -11.76 4.21 11.07
N GLY A 57 -10.74 3.99 11.90
CA GLY A 57 -10.43 2.69 12.51
C GLY A 57 -9.73 1.68 11.58
N ALA A 58 -9.38 2.06 10.35
CA ALA A 58 -8.58 1.25 9.43
C ALA A 58 -7.16 1.79 9.25
N VAL A 59 -6.23 0.88 8.93
CA VAL A 59 -4.82 1.17 8.67
C VAL A 59 -4.46 0.69 7.27
N CYS A 60 -3.72 1.52 6.55
CA CYS A 60 -3.17 1.25 5.23
C CYS A 60 -1.64 1.31 5.28
N ARG A 61 -1.00 0.19 4.96
CA ARG A 61 0.45 0.13 4.76
C ARG A 61 0.76 0.01 3.29
N VAL A 62 1.75 0.77 2.83
CA VAL A 62 2.22 0.74 1.44
C VAL A 62 3.69 0.37 1.43
N ARG A 63 4.00 -0.76 0.79
CA ARG A 63 5.34 -1.30 0.56
C ARG A 63 5.70 -1.22 -0.92
N GLY A 64 6.99 -1.06 -1.19
CA GLY A 64 7.55 -1.16 -2.53
C GLY A 64 7.87 -2.61 -2.92
N SER A 65 7.97 -2.90 -4.21
CA SER A 65 8.54 -4.16 -4.69
C SER A 65 10.06 -4.24 -4.55
N ASP A 66 10.71 -3.07 -4.55
CA ASP A 66 12.15 -2.95 -4.55
C ASP A 66 12.64 -2.64 -3.14
N TRP A 67 13.80 -3.21 -2.79
CA TRP A 67 14.37 -3.13 -1.45
C TRP A 67 14.86 -1.71 -1.07
N ASP A 68 15.16 -0.88 -2.06
CA ASP A 68 15.57 0.51 -1.86
C ASP A 68 14.36 1.45 -2.07
N PRO A 69 13.91 2.18 -1.03
CA PRO A 69 12.75 3.06 -1.11
C PRO A 69 12.97 4.30 -2.00
N ALA A 70 14.24 4.64 -2.31
CA ALA A 70 14.60 5.75 -3.19
C ALA A 70 14.52 5.38 -4.68
N LEU A 71 14.58 4.08 -5.01
CA LEU A 71 14.45 3.61 -6.39
C LEU A 71 13.00 3.66 -6.88
N PRO A 72 12.77 3.83 -8.20
CA PRO A 72 11.45 3.72 -8.78
C PRO A 72 10.83 2.34 -8.53
N GLN A 73 9.68 2.33 -7.88
CA GLN A 73 8.89 1.14 -7.60
C GLN A 73 8.03 0.81 -8.81
N SER A 74 8.25 -0.36 -9.39
CA SER A 74 7.42 -0.87 -10.49
C SER A 74 6.07 -1.40 -10.00
N ARG A 75 6.03 -1.81 -8.73
CA ARG A 75 4.84 -2.32 -8.04
C ARG A 75 4.76 -1.77 -6.62
N LEU A 76 3.54 -1.54 -6.15
CA LEU A 76 3.24 -1.19 -4.77
C LEU A 76 2.34 -2.27 -4.17
N HIS A 77 2.71 -2.72 -2.98
CA HIS A 77 1.94 -3.65 -2.17
C HIS A 77 1.19 -2.87 -1.09
N VAL A 78 -0.13 -3.02 -1.05
CA VAL A 78 -1.01 -2.31 -0.12
C VAL A 78 -1.68 -3.31 0.80
N GLU A 79 -1.42 -3.17 2.09
CA GLU A 79 -2.02 -3.97 3.16
C GLU A 79 -3.03 -3.10 3.90
N LEU A 80 -4.28 -3.57 3.96
CA LEU A 80 -5.39 -2.89 4.61
C LEU A 80 -5.88 -3.71 5.78
N THR A 81 -5.98 -3.09 6.96
CA THR A 81 -6.51 -3.72 8.17
C THR A 81 -7.63 -2.86 8.76
N GLY A 82 -8.57 -3.48 9.50
CA GLY A 82 -9.72 -2.78 10.08
C GLY A 82 -11.09 -3.17 9.52
N GLY A 83 -11.21 -4.37 8.92
CA GLY A 83 -12.51 -4.98 8.58
C GLY A 83 -13.31 -4.21 7.53
N ALA A 84 -14.47 -3.66 7.93
CA ALA A 84 -15.43 -3.05 6.99
C ALA A 84 -14.85 -1.85 6.23
N ALA A 85 -14.08 -0.99 6.89
CA ALA A 85 -13.44 0.15 6.23
C ALA A 85 -12.34 -0.30 5.25
N ALA A 86 -11.62 -1.38 5.54
CA ALA A 86 -10.61 -1.95 4.66
C ALA A 86 -11.23 -2.47 3.34
N ALA A 87 -12.40 -3.13 3.41
CA ALA A 87 -13.11 -3.59 2.21
C ALA A 87 -13.56 -2.44 1.29
N GLN A 88 -14.05 -1.34 1.87
CA GLN A 88 -14.41 -0.14 1.10
C GLN A 88 -13.18 0.53 0.46
N TRP A 89 -12.06 0.56 1.20
CA TRP A 89 -10.80 1.10 0.69
C TRP A 89 -10.25 0.24 -0.44
N MET A 90 -10.37 -1.09 -0.36
CA MET A 90 -10.00 -2.00 -1.43
C MET A 90 -10.70 -1.63 -2.74
N GLN A 91 -12.04 -1.52 -2.73
CA GLN A 91 -12.81 -1.12 -3.91
C GLN A 91 -12.45 0.30 -4.41
N THR A 92 -12.07 1.20 -3.50
CA THR A 92 -11.64 2.55 -3.87
C THR A 92 -10.29 2.52 -4.58
N LEU A 93 -9.34 1.70 -4.09
CA LEU A 93 -8.03 1.53 -4.72
C LEU A 93 -8.12 0.83 -6.07
N GLN A 94 -8.98 -0.18 -6.21
CA GLN A 94 -9.20 -0.85 -7.49
C GLN A 94 -9.70 0.13 -8.56
N ARG A 95 -10.70 0.96 -8.23
CA ARG A 95 -11.21 2.00 -9.12
C ARG A 95 -10.17 3.07 -9.43
N TYR A 96 -9.40 3.49 -8.42
CA TYR A 96 -8.33 4.46 -8.60
C TYR A 96 -7.24 3.91 -9.55
N ALA A 97 -6.77 2.70 -9.31
CA ALA A 97 -5.76 2.05 -10.13
C ALA A 97 -6.24 1.89 -11.58
N ALA A 98 -7.49 1.46 -11.79
CA ALA A 98 -8.08 1.40 -13.13
C ALA A 98 -8.10 2.78 -13.82
N ALA A 99 -8.47 3.85 -13.10
CA ALA A 99 -8.46 5.22 -13.63
C ALA A 99 -7.04 5.73 -13.96
N GLN A 100 -6.02 5.23 -13.26
CA GLN A 100 -4.61 5.53 -13.55
C GLN A 100 -4.00 4.60 -14.63
N GLY A 101 -4.75 3.60 -15.12
CA GLY A 101 -4.24 2.57 -16.02
C GLY A 101 -3.21 1.64 -15.38
N TRP A 102 -3.26 1.47 -14.05
CA TRP A 102 -2.39 0.55 -13.31
C TRP A 102 -2.97 -0.86 -13.31
N GLY A 103 -2.09 -1.86 -13.33
CA GLY A 103 -2.48 -3.25 -13.13
C GLY A 103 -2.85 -3.51 -11.67
N VAL A 104 -3.85 -4.36 -11.44
CA VAL A 104 -4.35 -4.68 -10.10
C VAL A 104 -4.39 -6.19 -9.93
N ALA A 105 -3.85 -6.69 -8.82
CA ALA A 105 -3.97 -8.07 -8.41
C ALA A 105 -4.27 -8.13 -6.92
N GLU A 106 -5.42 -8.72 -6.55
CA GLU A 106 -5.70 -9.06 -5.15
C GLU A 106 -4.78 -10.20 -4.71
N ILE A 107 -4.21 -10.09 -3.52
CA ILE A 107 -3.39 -11.15 -2.93
C ILE A 107 -4.32 -11.87 -1.94
N ALA A 108 -4.77 -13.06 -2.32
CA ALA A 108 -5.46 -13.93 -1.38
C ALA A 108 -4.42 -14.50 -0.40
N ASP A 109 -4.65 -14.32 0.89
CA ASP A 109 -3.94 -15.00 1.97
C ASP A 109 -4.02 -16.52 1.70
N ALA A 110 -2.86 -17.18 1.62
CA ALA A 110 -2.74 -18.62 1.33
C ALA A 110 -2.76 -19.45 2.62
#